data_AF-B4GCP4-F1
#
_entry.id   AF-B4GCP4-F1
#
_cell.length_a   1.000
_cell.length_b   1.000
_cell.length_c   1.000
_cell.angle_alpha   90.00
_cell.angle_beta   90.00
_cell.angle_gamma   90.00
#
_symmetry.space_group_name_H-M   'P 1'
#
loop_
_entity.id
_entity.type
_entity.pdbx_description
1 polymer ?
#
loop_
_entity_poly.entity_id
_entity_poly.type
_entity_poly.pdbx_seq_one_letter_code
_entity_poly.pdbx_strand_id
1 'polypeptide(L)'
;MVWISFYSYFMVWMITVIGSTLAIPDTVMGLTFVAAGVSVPDALSSIAVIKEGYGDMAVSNAIGSNVFDILVCLGLPWFIQTAIIKPGSHVNVISKGLAYSTLSLFSTVVFLILSTHLNGWKLDKRLGIILMLWYLFFITLASLYELNVFGYMNPPECPSTF
;
A
#
# COMPACT_ATOMS: atom_id res chain seq x y z
N MET A 1 15.66 0.00 -18.41
CA MET A 1 15.79 0.81 -17.18
C MET A 1 15.65 2.31 -17.46
N VAL A 2 16.47 2.92 -18.31
CA VAL A 2 16.40 4.38 -18.62
C VAL A 2 14.99 4.84 -19.05
N TRP A 3 14.31 4.06 -19.89
CA TRP A 3 12.96 4.36 -20.36
C TRP A 3 11.90 4.35 -19.24
N ILE A 4 12.03 3.43 -18.28
CA ILE A 4 11.13 3.32 -17.12
C ILE A 4 11.37 4.50 -16.18
N SER A 5 12.63 4.88 -15.97
CA SER A 5 12.98 6.06 -15.16
C SER A 5 12.44 7.36 -15.76
N PHE A 6 12.50 7.51 -17.08
CA PHE A 6 11.93 8.68 -17.77
C PHE A 6 10.42 8.77 -17.58
N TYR A 7 9.68 7.67 -17.80
CA TYR A 7 8.23 7.68 -17.61
C TYR A 7 7.82 7.82 -16.15
N SER A 8 8.56 7.22 -15.21
CA SER A 8 8.29 7.38 -13.78
C SER A 8 8.46 8.84 -13.36
N TYR A 9 9.53 9.51 -13.81
CA TYR A 9 9.74 10.93 -13.55
C TYR A 9 8.60 11.79 -14.13
N PHE A 10 8.21 11.53 -15.37
CA PHE A 10 7.12 12.26 -16.01
C PHE A 10 5.77 12.03 -15.31
N MET A 11 5.48 10.80 -14.89
CA MET A 11 4.26 10.43 -14.17
C MET A 11 4.18 11.14 -12.82
N VAL A 12 5.25 11.11 -12.03
CA VAL A 12 5.30 11.83 -10.74
C VAL A 12 5.13 13.33 -10.96
N TRP A 13 5.84 13.92 -11.94
CA TRP A 13 5.73 15.34 -12.24
C TRP A 13 4.30 15.74 -12.63
N MET A 14 3.63 14.98 -13.49
CA MET A 14 2.26 15.27 -13.90
C MET A 14 1.26 15.14 -12.75
N ILE A 15 1.44 14.14 -11.89
CA ILE A 15 0.58 13.96 -10.71
C ILE A 15 0.72 15.16 -9.78
N THR A 16 1.94 15.60 -9.44
CA THR A 16 2.17 16.80 -8.62
C THR A 16 1.52 18.06 -9.23
N VAL A 17 1.65 18.26 -10.54
CA VAL A 17 1.01 19.40 -11.23
C VAL A 17 -0.52 19.34 -11.12
N ILE A 18 -1.11 18.16 -11.30
CA ILE A 18 -2.56 17.96 -11.19
C ILE A 18 -3.04 18.21 -9.74
N GLY A 19 -2.33 17.73 -8.72
CA GLY A 19 -2.71 17.98 -7.32
C GLY A 19 -2.61 19.44 -6.92
N SER A 20 -1.57 20.13 -7.38
CA SER A 20 -1.44 21.58 -7.17
C SER A 20 -2.61 22.35 -7.81
N THR A 21 -3.14 21.87 -8.94
CA THR A 21 -4.29 22.48 -9.62
C THR A 21 -5.61 22.17 -8.92
N LEU A 22 -5.76 20.96 -8.35
CA LEU A 22 -6.96 20.51 -7.64
C LEU A 22 -6.95 20.84 -6.14
N ALA A 23 -5.90 21.52 -5.64
CA ALA A 23 -5.67 21.79 -4.22
C ALA A 23 -5.70 20.52 -3.32
N ILE A 24 -5.30 19.37 -3.87
CA ILE A 24 -5.20 18.10 -3.14
C ILE A 24 -3.75 17.93 -2.67
N PRO A 25 -3.51 17.57 -1.39
CA PRO A 25 -2.16 17.31 -0.89
C PRO A 25 -1.43 16.24 -1.71
N ASP A 26 -0.15 16.47 -2.02
CA ASP A 26 0.69 15.51 -2.75
C ASP A 26 0.73 14.13 -2.09
N THR A 27 0.67 14.09 -0.76
CA THR A 27 0.62 12.86 0.04
C THR A 27 -0.61 12.02 -0.29
N VAL A 28 -1.78 12.65 -0.41
CA VAL A 28 -3.05 11.97 -0.74
C VAL A 28 -3.02 11.46 -2.17
N MET A 29 -2.48 12.23 -3.11
CA MET A 29 -2.32 11.77 -4.50
C MET A 29 -1.33 10.62 -4.64
N GLY A 30 -0.23 10.64 -3.88
CA GLY A 30 0.72 9.54 -3.82
C GLY A 30 0.08 8.25 -3.28
N LEU A 31 -0.67 8.37 -2.18
CA LEU A 31 -1.34 7.22 -1.57
C LEU A 31 -2.51 6.66 -2.39
N THR A 32 -3.07 7.43 -3.32
CA THR A 32 -4.25 7.02 -4.10
C THR A 32 -3.94 6.80 -5.57
N PHE A 33 -3.58 7.83 -6.31
CA PHE A 33 -3.36 7.76 -7.75
C PHE A 33 -2.09 7.02 -8.12
N VAL A 34 -0.97 7.32 -7.45
CA VAL A 34 0.30 6.61 -7.72
C VAL A 34 0.16 5.15 -7.27
N ALA A 35 -0.36 4.91 -6.06
CA ALA A 35 -0.59 3.56 -5.55
C ALA A 35 -1.50 2.73 -6.46
N ALA A 36 -2.65 3.29 -6.90
CA ALA A 36 -3.54 2.61 -7.84
C ALA A 36 -2.85 2.35 -9.19
N GLY A 37 -2.04 3.29 -9.68
CA GLY A 37 -1.27 3.15 -10.92
C GLY A 37 -0.27 1.99 -10.91
N VAL A 38 0.27 1.63 -9.73
CA VAL A 38 1.16 0.47 -9.56
C VAL A 38 0.36 -0.82 -9.40
N SER A 39 -0.69 -0.83 -8.55
CA SER A 39 -1.43 -2.06 -8.25
C SER A 39 -2.34 -2.54 -9.39
N VAL A 40 -2.83 -1.66 -10.27
CA VAL A 40 -3.71 -2.04 -11.39
C VAL A 40 -3.00 -2.96 -12.40
N PRO A 41 -1.81 -2.60 -12.93
CA PRO A 41 -1.01 -3.51 -13.76
C PRO A 41 -0.70 -4.85 -13.10
N ASP A 42 -0.35 -4.84 -11.80
CA ASP A 42 -0.03 -6.07 -11.06
C ASP A 42 -1.23 -6.98 -10.91
N ALA A 43 -2.42 -6.41 -10.67
CA ALA A 43 -3.66 -7.16 -10.63
C ALA A 43 -4.00 -7.77 -11.99
N LEU A 44 -3.85 -7.01 -13.09
CA LEU A 44 -4.09 -7.50 -14.44
C LEU A 44 -3.12 -8.62 -14.83
N SER A 45 -1.84 -8.49 -14.49
CA SER A 45 -0.82 -9.52 -14.68
C SER A 45 -1.18 -10.80 -13.92
N SER A 46 -1.57 -10.67 -12.65
CA SER A 46 -1.97 -11.80 -11.81
C SER A 46 -3.22 -12.50 -12.37
N ILE A 47 -4.21 -11.76 -12.88
CA ILE A 47 -5.41 -12.32 -13.52
C ILE A 47 -5.05 -13.05 -14.82
N ALA A 48 -4.13 -12.51 -15.64
CA ALA A 48 -3.70 -13.15 -16.87
C ALA A 48 -3.06 -14.52 -16.58
N VAL A 49 -2.14 -14.58 -15.61
CA VAL A 49 -1.46 -15.81 -15.21
C VAL A 49 -2.43 -16.84 -14.60
N ILE A 50 -3.46 -16.40 -13.87
CA ILE A 50 -4.53 -17.29 -13.37
C ILE A 50 -5.32 -17.91 -14.51
N LYS A 51 -5.63 -17.15 -15.57
CA LYS A 51 -6.36 -17.68 -16.74
C LYS A 51 -5.59 -18.76 -17.49
N GLU A 52 -4.26 -18.74 -17.39
CA GLU A 52 -3.37 -19.75 -17.97
C GLU A 52 -3.23 -21.00 -17.07
N GLY A 53 -3.87 -21.02 -15.89
CA GLY A 53 -3.85 -22.15 -14.96
C GLY A 53 -2.75 -22.08 -13.90
N TYR A 54 -1.94 -21.02 -13.88
CA TYR A 54 -0.83 -20.83 -12.94
C TYR A 54 -1.26 -20.03 -11.70
N GLY A 55 -2.27 -20.51 -10.99
CA GLY A 55 -2.80 -19.83 -9.79
C GLY A 55 -1.76 -19.59 -8.69
N ASP A 56 -0.87 -20.57 -8.45
CA ASP A 56 0.19 -20.46 -7.44
C ASP A 56 1.20 -19.36 -7.77
N MET A 57 1.45 -19.11 -9.06
CA MET A 57 2.33 -18.03 -9.52
C MET A 57 1.70 -16.65 -9.33
N ALA A 58 0.38 -16.54 -9.51
CA ALA A 58 -0.32 -15.29 -9.25
C ALA A 58 -0.34 -14.94 -7.76
N VAL A 59 -0.49 -15.94 -6.88
CA VAL A 59 -0.42 -15.73 -5.43
C VAL A 59 0.99 -15.33 -5.00
N SER A 60 2.03 -15.98 -5.54
CA SER A 60 3.41 -15.63 -5.22
C SER A 60 3.79 -14.23 -5.73
N ASN A 61 3.30 -13.83 -6.90
CA ASN A 61 3.48 -12.47 -7.41
C ASN A 61 2.81 -11.43 -6.51
N ALA A 62 1.56 -11.65 -6.11
CA ALA A 62 0.82 -10.71 -5.26
C ALA A 62 1.43 -10.56 -3.85
N ILE A 63 1.99 -11.64 -3.27
CA ILE A 63 2.69 -11.57 -1.98
C ILE A 63 4.07 -10.93 -2.18
N GLY A 64 4.80 -11.31 -3.22
CA GLY A 64 6.15 -10.85 -3.51
C GLY A 64 6.23 -9.36 -3.82
N SER A 65 5.30 -8.82 -4.60
CA SER A 65 5.27 -7.39 -4.94
C SER A 65 5.08 -6.51 -3.71
N ASN A 66 4.13 -6.86 -2.84
CA ASN A 66 3.89 -6.14 -1.58
C ASN A 66 5.10 -6.19 -0.63
N VAL A 67 5.77 -7.34 -0.53
CA VAL A 67 6.98 -7.48 0.29
C VAL A 67 8.12 -6.64 -0.29
N PHE A 68 8.27 -6.61 -1.61
CA PHE A 68 9.25 -5.78 -2.30
C PHE A 68 8.99 -4.29 -2.08
N ASP A 69 7.74 -3.84 -2.18
CA ASP A 69 7.39 -2.43 -1.98
C ASP A 69 7.68 -1.96 -0.55
N ILE A 70 7.38 -2.79 0.44
CA ILE A 70 7.66 -2.45 1.84
C ILE A 70 9.17 -2.42 2.12
N LEU A 71 9.92 -3.41 1.66
CA LEU A 71 11.34 -3.52 1.98
C LEU A 71 12.21 -2.56 1.15
N VAL A 72 11.91 -2.46 -0.14
CA VAL A 72 12.74 -1.72 -1.10
C VAL A 72 12.16 -0.34 -1.35
N CYS A 73 10.88 -0.22 -1.74
CA CYS A 73 10.31 1.09 -2.10
C CYS A 73 10.17 2.03 -0.89
N LEU A 74 9.84 1.53 0.31
CA LEU A 74 9.83 2.33 1.54
C LEU A 74 11.19 2.36 2.26
N GLY A 75 11.88 1.22 2.34
CA GLY A 75 13.13 1.11 3.10
C GLY A 75 14.32 1.81 2.44
N LEU A 76 14.43 1.76 1.11
CA LEU A 76 15.57 2.32 0.37
C LEU A 76 15.65 3.86 0.46
N PRO A 77 14.56 4.65 0.27
CA PRO A 77 14.62 6.11 0.40
C PRO A 77 15.01 6.55 1.80
N TRP A 78 14.46 5.89 2.84
CA TRP A 78 14.82 6.18 4.23
C TRP A 78 16.28 5.81 4.53
N PHE A 79 16.75 4.68 4.00
CA PHE A 79 18.16 4.29 4.12
C PHE A 79 19.09 5.31 3.47
N ILE A 80 18.80 5.75 2.25
CA ILE A 80 19.59 6.79 1.56
C ILE A 80 19.56 8.10 2.36
N GLN A 81 18.41 8.51 2.88
CA GLN A 81 18.29 9.75 3.64
C GLN A 81 19.11 9.72 4.95
N THR A 82 19.05 8.61 5.68
CA THR A 82 19.74 8.43 6.96
C THR A 82 21.23 8.08 6.83
N ALA A 83 21.65 7.47 5.72
CA ALA A 83 23.04 7.07 5.49
C ALA A 83 23.86 8.13 4.71
N ILE A 84 23.26 8.78 3.71
CA ILE A 84 23.99 9.63 2.76
C ILE A 84 23.71 11.12 2.99
N ILE A 85 22.44 11.50 3.16
CA ILE A 85 22.05 12.93 3.18
C ILE A 85 22.23 13.54 4.57
N LYS A 86 21.79 12.84 5.62
CA LYS A 86 21.90 13.26 7.02
C LYS A 86 22.29 12.08 7.93
N PRO A 87 23.60 11.77 8.05
CA PRO A 87 24.07 10.69 8.91
C PRO A 87 23.62 10.89 10.35
N GLY A 88 22.81 9.96 10.86
CA GLY A 88 22.33 9.96 12.24
C GLY A 88 21.08 10.82 12.53
N SER A 89 20.39 11.35 11.50
CA SER A 89 19.12 12.05 11.74
C SER A 89 17.98 11.06 12.02
N HIS A 90 17.18 11.34 13.06
CA HIS A 90 15.94 10.62 13.32
C HIS A 90 14.81 11.20 12.47
N VAL A 91 14.13 10.34 11.70
CA VAL A 91 12.89 10.72 11.03
C VAL A 91 11.78 10.67 12.09
N ASN A 92 11.33 11.84 12.54
CA ASN A 92 10.23 11.94 13.49
C ASN A 92 8.91 11.61 12.78
N VAL A 93 8.53 10.35 12.86
CA VAL A 93 7.27 9.83 12.38
C VAL A 93 6.22 10.08 13.48
N ILE A 94 5.56 11.24 13.43
CA ILE A 94 4.45 11.56 14.35
C ILE A 94 3.28 10.66 13.97
N SER A 95 2.95 9.66 14.80
CA SER A 95 1.86 8.77 14.41
C SER A 95 1.30 7.90 15.52
N LYS A 96 0.07 8.21 15.89
CA LYS A 96 -0.87 7.17 16.28
C LYS A 96 -1.36 6.43 15.01
N GLY A 97 -1.68 7.15 13.93
CA GLY A 97 -2.15 6.56 12.66
C GLY A 97 -1.24 5.50 12.03
N LEU A 98 0.08 5.70 11.96
CA LEU A 98 0.99 4.68 11.40
C LEU A 98 1.12 3.43 12.28
N ALA A 99 1.07 3.56 13.61
CA ALA A 99 1.07 2.38 14.49
C ALA A 99 -0.17 1.52 14.24
N TYR A 100 -1.34 2.13 14.10
CA TYR A 100 -2.58 1.41 13.80
C TYR A 100 -2.61 0.86 12.37
N SER A 101 -2.14 1.61 11.38
CA SER A 101 -2.00 1.13 9.99
C SER A 101 -1.08 -0.08 9.92
N THR A 102 0.08 -0.02 10.60
CA THR A 102 1.04 -1.13 10.67
C THR A 102 0.42 -2.35 11.36
N LEU A 103 -0.29 -2.16 12.47
CA LEU A 103 -0.93 -3.23 13.21
C LEU A 103 -2.07 -3.88 12.42
N SER A 104 -2.83 -3.08 11.65
CA SER A 104 -3.87 -3.57 10.75
C SER A 104 -3.29 -4.40 9.59
N LEU A 105 -2.23 -3.91 8.94
CA LEU A 105 -1.51 -4.64 7.88
C LEU A 105 -0.95 -5.95 8.40
N PHE A 106 -0.28 -5.91 9.56
CA PHE A 106 0.24 -7.12 10.20
C PHE A 106 -0.88 -8.13 10.50
N SER A 107 -2.03 -7.67 11.01
CA SER A 107 -3.19 -8.52 11.26
C SER A 107 -3.73 -9.17 9.98
N THR A 108 -3.81 -8.44 8.87
CA THR A 108 -4.25 -9.00 7.58
C THR A 108 -3.31 -10.08 7.05
N VAL A 109 -1.99 -9.90 7.19
CA VAL A 109 -0.99 -10.91 6.79
C VAL A 109 -1.10 -12.17 7.65
N VAL A 110 -1.20 -12.01 8.96
CA VAL A 110 -1.37 -13.14 9.89
C VAL A 110 -2.65 -13.92 9.58
N PHE A 111 -3.76 -13.22 9.32
CA PHE A 111 -5.02 -13.85 8.94
C PHE A 111 -4.90 -14.61 7.61
N LEU A 112 -4.25 -14.02 6.60
CA LEU A 112 -4.04 -14.66 5.30
C LEU A 112 -3.23 -15.95 5.42
N ILE A 113 -2.16 -15.95 6.21
CA ILE A 113 -1.31 -17.15 6.44
C ILE A 113 -2.10 -18.21 7.20
N LEU A 114 -2.79 -17.84 8.29
CA LEU A 114 -3.60 -18.77 9.08
C LEU A 114 -4.72 -19.41 8.25
N SER A 115 -5.46 -18.59 7.50
CA SER A 115 -6.56 -19.04 6.65
C SER A 115 -6.06 -20.01 5.57
N THR A 116 -4.91 -19.71 4.95
CA THR A 116 -4.27 -20.56 3.93
C THR A 116 -3.75 -21.87 4.53
N HIS A 117 -3.15 -21.82 5.72
CA HIS A 117 -2.66 -23.02 6.42
C HIS A 117 -3.80 -23.95 6.85
N LEU A 118 -4.91 -23.40 7.36
CA LEU A 118 -6.10 -24.16 7.73
C LEU A 118 -6.78 -24.82 6.53
N ASN A 119 -6.66 -24.22 5.34
CA ASN A 119 -7.21 -24.78 4.10
C ASN A 119 -6.23 -25.74 3.40
N GLY A 120 -5.15 -26.16 4.07
CA GLY A 120 -4.20 -27.15 3.56
C GLY A 120 -3.41 -26.67 2.35
N TRP A 121 -3.06 -25.38 2.30
CA TRP A 121 -2.31 -24.76 1.20
C TRP A 121 -3.00 -24.88 -0.18
N LYS A 122 -4.33 -25.00 -0.18
CA LYS A 122 -5.14 -25.00 -1.41
C LYS A 122 -5.98 -23.73 -1.50
N LEU A 123 -5.84 -23.02 -2.62
CA LEU A 123 -6.61 -21.81 -2.90
C LEU A 123 -7.95 -22.18 -3.54
N ASP A 124 -8.96 -22.44 -2.71
CA ASP A 124 -10.32 -22.71 -3.18
C ASP A 124 -11.14 -21.44 -3.37
N LYS A 125 -12.18 -21.49 -4.21
CA LYS A 125 -13.15 -20.39 -4.37
C LYS A 125 -13.78 -19.96 -3.04
N ARG A 126 -13.96 -20.90 -2.10
CA ARG A 126 -14.46 -20.62 -0.75
C ARG A 126 -13.48 -19.76 0.06
N LEU A 127 -12.18 -20.08 0.01
CA LEU A 127 -11.12 -19.30 0.64
C LEU A 127 -11.07 -17.87 0.05
N GLY A 128 -11.18 -17.75 -1.28
CA GLY A 128 -11.22 -16.45 -1.95
C GLY A 128 -12.39 -15.57 -1.49
N ILE A 129 -13.60 -16.15 -1.32
CA ILE A 129 -14.76 -15.42 -0.80
C ILE A 129 -14.55 -15.00 0.66
N ILE A 130 -14.01 -15.90 1.51
CA ILE A 130 -13.69 -15.59 2.90
C ILE A 130 -12.68 -14.44 2.98
N LEU A 131 -11.64 -14.46 2.14
CA LEU A 131 -10.64 -13.40 2.06
C LEU A 131 -11.24 -12.07 1.58
N MET A 132 -12.13 -12.07 0.57
CA MET A 132 -12.82 -10.85 0.13
C MET A 132 -13.72 -10.25 1.22
N LEU A 133 -14.49 -11.08 1.93
CA LEU A 133 -15.34 -10.62 3.03
C LEU A 133 -14.51 -10.04 4.18
N TRP A 134 -13.40 -10.70 4.50
CA TRP A 134 -12.46 -10.22 5.51
C TRP A 134 -11.81 -8.89 5.11
N TYR A 135 -11.42 -8.76 3.84
CA TYR A 135 -10.87 -7.52 3.28
C TYR A 135 -11.88 -6.37 3.36
N LEU A 136 -13.15 -6.60 3.00
CA LEU A 136 -14.22 -5.61 3.14
C LEU A 136 -14.45 -5.21 4.60
N PHE A 137 -14.41 -6.17 5.52
CA PHE A 137 -14.50 -5.88 6.95
C PHE A 137 -13.32 -5.01 7.41
N PHE A 138 -12.09 -5.34 7.02
CA PHE A 138 -10.91 -4.55 7.38
C PHE A 138 -10.93 -3.15 6.78
N ILE A 139 -11.32 -3.00 5.51
CA ILE A 139 -11.43 -1.69 4.87
C ILE A 139 -12.48 -0.82 5.55
N THR A 140 -13.63 -1.38 5.90
CA THR A 140 -14.68 -0.59 6.56
C THR A 140 -14.21 -0.15 7.95
N LEU A 141 -13.56 -1.03 8.71
CA LEU A 141 -12.99 -0.72 10.02
C LEU A 141 -11.86 0.33 9.92
N ALA A 142 -10.97 0.20 8.95
CA ALA A 142 -9.90 1.17 8.69
C ALA A 142 -10.47 2.55 8.27
N SER A 143 -11.48 2.58 7.41
CA SER A 143 -12.13 3.83 6.96
C SER A 143 -12.89 4.50 8.11
N LEU A 144 -13.61 3.72 8.93
CA LEU A 144 -14.29 4.22 10.14
C LEU A 144 -13.31 4.81 11.16
N TYR A 145 -12.12 4.21 11.24
CA TYR A 145 -11.03 4.70 12.10
C TYR A 145 -10.42 6.01 11.58
N GLU A 146 -10.12 6.08 10.27
CA GLU A 146 -9.61 7.30 9.61
C GLU A 146 -10.62 8.46 9.68
N LEU A 147 -11.92 8.18 9.60
CA LEU A 147 -12.99 9.18 9.72
C LEU A 147 -13.25 9.64 11.17
N ASN A 148 -12.40 9.27 12.15
CA ASN A 148 -12.52 9.66 13.57
C ASN A 148 -13.86 9.30 14.24
N VAL A 149 -14.62 8.34 13.71
CA VAL A 149 -15.97 8.00 14.19
C VAL A 149 -15.94 7.44 15.63
N PHE A 150 -14.86 6.76 16.01
CA PHE A 150 -14.69 6.18 17.34
C PHE A 150 -13.84 7.05 18.30
N GLY A 151 -13.38 8.23 17.86
CA GLY A 151 -12.60 9.19 18.65
C GLY A 151 -11.59 9.96 17.78
N TYR A 152 -11.15 11.15 18.25
CA TYR A 152 -10.10 11.96 17.62
C TYR A 152 -8.75 11.24 17.66
N MET A 153 -8.50 10.38 16.69
CA MET A 153 -7.28 9.57 16.54
C MET A 153 -6.39 10.06 15.40
N ASN A 154 -6.99 10.62 14.34
CA ASN A 154 -6.28 11.34 13.29
C ASN A 154 -6.44 12.86 13.53
N PRO A 155 -5.38 13.59 13.92
CA PRO A 155 -5.46 15.05 14.00
C PRO A 155 -5.68 15.64 12.61
N PRO A 156 -6.44 16.75 12.47
CA PRO A 156 -6.57 17.44 11.20
C PRO A 156 -5.19 17.83 10.67
N GLU A 157 -4.99 17.62 9.38
CA GLU A 157 -3.82 18.13 8.65
C GLU A 157 -3.72 19.63 8.91
N CYS A 158 -2.53 20.13 9.30
CA CYS A 158 -2.33 21.54 9.63
C CYS A 158 -2.94 22.42 8.53
N PRO A 159 -3.66 23.51 8.87
CA PRO A 159 -4.21 24.39 7.86
C PRO A 159 -3.04 24.87 6.99
N SER A 160 -3.15 24.59 5.69
CA SER A 160 -2.26 25.14 4.68
C SER A 160 -2.46 26.65 4.71
N THR A 161 -1.60 27.35 5.46
CA THR A 161 -1.40 28.78 5.29
C THR A 161 -0.79 28.96 3.91
N PHE A 162 -1.64 29.32 2.95
CA PHE A 162 -1.21 30.05 1.76
C PHE A 162 -0.35 31.25 2.19
#